data_AF-A0AAX7VK53-F1
#
_entry.id   AF-A0AAX7VK53-F1
#
_cell.length_a   1.000
_cell.length_b   1.000
_cell.length_c   1.000
_cell.angle_alpha   90.00
_cell.angle_beta   90.00
_cell.angle_gamma   90.00
#
_symmetry.space_group_name_H-M   'P 1'
#
loop_
_entity.id
_entity.type
_entity.pdbx_description
1 polymer ?
#
loop_
_entity_poly.entity_id
_entity_poly.type
_entity_poly.pdbx_seq_one_letter_code
_entity_poly.pdbx_strand_id
1 'polypeptide(L)'
;MGHKTLICAVLQQYHFINKSLTWYEAQSFCRLKYTDLATINNMDDENQLINTLDVTSSWIGLYNGQTNRWLWSDGSGVTSFTQWSPGEPNNYGGVEACGQMYDNGLWNDAQCGFAMAYVCYEIQQDGSKKYVVYTQGQTWPNSQDLCRQKHTDLACVHTAQENLAIAAVTNVVWFGLFKDSWYWSDGTKTSFRYWKRGGSYSGKCVSVEGSQQGRWVPADCNQKGTFICEGGLKLKKMVIKMKVQSDVDLTDSTTSSLFLQKPEVDELRGKF
;
A
#
# COMPACT_ATOMS: atom_id res chain seq x y z
N MET A 1 -23.47 -17.29 -17.16
CA MET A 1 -22.23 -18.10 -17.14
C MET A 1 -21.19 -17.43 -18.01
N GLY A 2 -19.91 -17.75 -17.84
CA GLY A 2 -18.79 -17.08 -18.51
C GLY A 2 -18.18 -15.97 -17.65
N HIS A 3 -17.01 -16.26 -17.07
CA HIS A 3 -16.12 -15.29 -16.45
C HIS A 3 -14.69 -15.60 -16.93
N LYS A 4 -13.85 -14.57 -17.06
CA LYS A 4 -12.40 -14.75 -17.26
C LYS A 4 -11.68 -14.38 -15.97
N THR A 5 -10.50 -14.96 -15.76
CA THR A 5 -9.69 -14.75 -14.55
C THR A 5 -8.29 -14.36 -14.96
N LEU A 6 -7.82 -13.23 -14.44
CA LEU A 6 -6.45 -12.70 -14.58
C LEU A 6 -6.01 -12.15 -13.21
N ILE A 7 -4.70 -12.04 -12.99
CA ILE A 7 -4.09 -12.05 -11.65
C ILE A 7 -2.65 -11.46 -11.64
N CYS A 8 -2.39 -10.38 -10.88
CA CYS A 8 -1.06 -9.86 -10.44
C CYS A 8 -1.25 -8.77 -9.34
N ALA A 9 -0.58 -8.78 -8.17
CA ALA A 9 -0.93 -7.89 -7.04
C ALA A 9 0.22 -7.26 -6.24
N VAL A 10 -0.20 -6.59 -5.16
CA VAL A 10 0.59 -5.89 -4.15
C VAL A 10 -0.18 -6.02 -2.82
N LEU A 11 0.23 -6.93 -1.94
CA LEU A 11 -0.08 -6.84 -0.51
C LEU A 11 1.18 -6.31 0.18
N GLN A 12 1.06 -5.22 0.93
CA GLN A 12 2.15 -4.78 1.80
C GLN A 12 2.10 -5.63 3.08
N GLN A 13 3.23 -6.23 3.46
CA GLN A 13 3.38 -6.91 4.74
C GLN A 13 4.41 -6.18 5.60
N TYR A 14 4.08 -5.96 6.87
CA TYR A 14 5.01 -5.38 7.84
C TYR A 14 5.72 -6.47 8.64
N HIS A 15 7.00 -6.22 8.91
CA HIS A 15 7.88 -7.11 9.65
C HIS A 15 8.59 -6.29 10.73
N PHE A 16 8.10 -6.39 11.97
CA PHE A 16 8.78 -5.82 13.12
C PHE A 16 10.06 -6.61 13.43
N ILE A 17 11.18 -5.91 13.50
CA ILE A 17 12.50 -6.47 13.76
C ILE A 17 12.99 -5.98 15.12
N ASN A 18 12.92 -6.86 16.12
CA ASN A 18 13.42 -6.59 17.47
C ASN A 18 14.96 -6.67 17.53
N LYS A 19 15.62 -5.69 16.90
CA LYS A 19 17.07 -5.46 16.93
C LYS A 19 17.34 -3.97 16.98
N SER A 20 18.23 -3.52 17.86
CA SER A 20 18.57 -2.11 17.98
C SER A 20 19.59 -1.70 16.90
N LEU A 21 19.19 -0.81 15.98
CA LEU A 21 20.02 -0.25 14.90
C LEU A 21 19.74 1.25 14.69
N THR A 22 20.70 1.99 14.14
CA THR A 22 20.45 3.36 13.65
C THR A 22 19.52 3.34 12.43
N TRP A 23 18.88 4.48 12.11
CA TRP A 23 17.91 4.52 11.01
C TRP A 23 18.52 4.09 9.66
N TYR A 24 19.75 4.51 9.37
CA TYR A 24 20.45 4.14 8.12
C TYR A 24 20.84 2.66 8.06
N GLU A 25 21.21 2.06 9.19
CA GLU A 25 21.50 0.62 9.28
C GLU A 25 20.21 -0.21 9.16
N ALA A 26 19.12 0.25 9.79
CA ALA A 26 17.80 -0.35 9.68
C ALA A 26 17.27 -0.29 8.23
N GLN A 27 17.40 0.86 7.56
CA GLN A 27 17.10 1.01 6.12
C GLN A 27 17.91 0.02 5.27
N SER A 28 19.22 -0.06 5.53
CA SER A 28 20.12 -0.96 4.80
C SER A 28 19.77 -2.44 5.04
N PHE A 29 19.36 -2.82 6.25
CA PHE A 29 18.88 -4.16 6.56
C PHE A 29 17.55 -4.46 5.87
N CYS A 30 16.58 -3.54 5.93
CA CYS A 30 15.27 -3.74 5.30
C CYS A 30 15.40 -3.89 3.77
N ARG A 31 16.26 -3.11 3.11
CA ARG A 31 16.57 -3.25 1.68
C ARG A 31 17.33 -4.54 1.30
N LEU A 32 18.01 -5.15 2.27
CA LEU A 32 18.75 -6.40 2.08
C LEU A 32 17.86 -7.65 2.29
N LYS A 33 16.71 -7.51 2.94
CA LYS A 33 15.85 -8.63 3.39
C LYS A 33 14.39 -8.56 2.98
N TYR A 34 13.89 -7.37 2.67
CA TYR A 34 12.50 -7.04 2.35
C TYR A 34 12.49 -5.97 1.23
N THR A 35 11.55 -5.03 1.23
CA THR A 35 11.52 -3.89 0.29
C THR A 35 12.27 -2.67 0.85
N ASP A 36 11.78 -2.07 1.94
CA ASP A 36 12.44 -0.94 2.62
C ASP A 36 11.94 -0.83 4.09
N LEU A 37 12.37 0.17 4.85
CA LEU A 37 11.71 0.58 6.09
C LEU A 37 10.25 0.97 5.83
N ALA A 38 9.37 0.72 6.80
CA ALA A 38 7.92 0.83 6.66
C ALA A 38 7.44 2.19 6.12
N THR A 39 6.70 2.15 5.00
CA THR A 39 6.09 3.30 4.34
C THR A 39 4.58 3.27 4.54
N ILE A 40 4.03 4.27 5.24
CA ILE A 40 2.63 4.32 5.68
C ILE A 40 1.85 5.35 4.85
N ASN A 41 1.04 4.89 3.89
CA ASN A 41 0.33 5.76 2.96
C ASN A 41 -1.10 6.09 3.41
N ASN A 42 -1.67 5.26 4.29
CA ASN A 42 -3.06 5.34 4.71
C ASN A 42 -3.32 4.68 6.08
N MET A 43 -4.58 4.71 6.52
CA MET A 43 -5.03 4.21 7.81
C MET A 43 -5.03 2.67 7.93
N ASP A 44 -5.21 1.92 6.83
CA ASP A 44 -5.15 0.45 6.87
C ASP A 44 -3.69 -0.03 6.97
N ASP A 45 -2.76 0.63 6.25
CA ASP A 45 -1.31 0.43 6.41
C ASP A 45 -0.89 0.60 7.89
N GLU A 46 -1.35 1.68 8.50
CA GLU A 46 -1.06 2.05 9.89
C GLU A 46 -1.67 1.05 10.88
N ASN A 47 -2.94 0.69 10.73
CA ASN A 47 -3.58 -0.34 11.56
C ASN A 47 -2.86 -1.69 11.44
N GLN A 48 -2.43 -2.09 10.24
CA GLN A 48 -1.66 -3.31 10.03
C GLN A 48 -0.30 -3.25 10.76
N LEU A 49 0.37 -2.10 10.71
CA LEU A 49 1.68 -1.89 11.35
C LEU A 49 1.57 -1.86 12.89
N ILE A 50 0.58 -1.15 13.45
CA ILE A 50 0.29 -1.13 14.90
C ILE A 50 0.08 -2.55 15.43
N ASN A 51 -0.68 -3.39 14.72
CA ASN A 51 -0.91 -4.80 15.08
C ASN A 51 0.36 -5.68 14.99
N THR A 52 1.49 -5.13 14.56
CA THR A 52 2.79 -5.81 14.39
C THR A 52 3.85 -5.33 15.41
N LEU A 53 3.60 -4.24 16.15
CA LEU A 53 4.53 -3.74 17.18
C LEU A 53 4.46 -4.54 18.50
N ASP A 54 5.61 -4.68 19.16
CA ASP A 54 5.79 -5.35 20.46
C ASP A 54 6.70 -4.53 21.41
N VAL A 55 6.90 -3.24 21.11
CA VAL A 55 7.79 -2.30 21.83
C VAL A 55 7.23 -0.87 21.78
N THR A 56 7.69 0.00 22.68
CA THR A 56 7.18 1.37 22.85
C THR A 56 7.41 2.29 21.66
N SER A 57 8.50 2.11 20.90
CA SER A 57 8.78 2.87 19.67
C SER A 57 9.62 2.07 18.67
N SER A 58 9.56 2.43 17.39
CA SER A 58 10.36 1.82 16.33
C SER A 58 10.59 2.75 15.15
N TRP A 59 11.73 2.61 14.46
CA TRP A 59 11.97 3.32 13.20
C TRP A 59 10.97 2.90 12.11
N ILE A 60 10.43 3.92 11.42
CA ILE A 60 9.67 3.80 10.17
C ILE A 60 10.46 4.46 9.04
N GLY A 61 10.04 4.27 7.79
CA GLY A 61 10.75 4.74 6.59
C GLY A 61 10.74 6.24 6.35
N LEU A 62 10.29 7.05 7.31
CA LEU A 62 10.14 8.49 7.13
C LEU A 62 11.44 9.22 7.49
N TYR A 63 11.88 10.18 6.66
CA TYR A 63 13.05 11.02 6.94
C TYR A 63 12.88 12.47 6.43
N ASN A 64 13.54 13.42 7.06
CA ASN A 64 13.46 14.84 6.70
C ASN A 64 14.48 15.15 5.59
N GLY A 65 14.00 15.48 4.40
CA GLY A 65 14.84 15.92 3.29
C GLY A 65 15.39 17.34 3.47
N GLN A 66 16.30 17.74 2.57
CA GLN A 66 17.05 19.01 2.59
C GLN A 66 16.19 20.30 2.49
N THR A 67 14.86 20.22 2.59
CA THR A 67 13.92 21.34 2.39
C THR A 67 12.79 21.35 3.42
N ASN A 68 12.99 20.80 4.63
CA ASN A 68 11.94 20.60 5.66
C ASN A 68 10.70 19.88 5.09
N ARG A 69 10.95 18.73 4.46
CA ARG A 69 9.91 17.88 3.85
C ARG A 69 10.17 16.43 4.24
N TRP A 70 9.17 15.81 4.85
CA TRP A 70 9.20 14.41 5.22
C TRP A 70 8.96 13.53 3.99
N LEU A 71 9.94 12.68 3.72
CA LEU A 71 10.07 11.80 2.58
C LEU A 71 10.03 10.35 3.05
N TRP A 72 9.48 9.45 2.23
CA TRP A 72 9.59 8.02 2.44
C TRP A 72 10.88 7.46 1.84
N SER A 73 11.52 6.54 2.58
CA SER A 73 12.82 5.93 2.30
C SER A 73 12.83 5.21 0.96
N ASP A 74 11.74 4.52 0.63
CA ASP A 74 11.54 3.74 -0.60
C ASP A 74 11.46 4.57 -1.90
N GLY A 75 11.41 5.89 -1.81
CA GLY A 75 11.31 6.79 -2.95
C GLY A 75 9.89 7.04 -3.45
N SER A 76 8.85 6.57 -2.76
CA SER A 76 7.44 6.91 -3.05
C SER A 76 7.15 8.42 -2.94
N GLY A 77 7.97 9.17 -2.20
CA GLY A 77 8.09 10.62 -2.31
C GLY A 77 7.82 11.36 -1.00
N VAL A 78 7.26 12.58 -1.10
CA VAL A 78 6.84 13.39 0.05
C VAL A 78 5.56 12.78 0.62
N THR A 79 5.51 12.53 1.93
CA THR A 79 4.29 11.97 2.52
C THR A 79 3.11 12.95 2.46
N SER A 80 1.94 12.43 2.15
CA SER A 80 0.64 13.12 2.25
C SER A 80 -0.23 12.60 3.41
N PHE A 81 0.27 11.63 4.17
CA PHE A 81 -0.38 11.03 5.33
C PHE A 81 0.56 11.10 6.54
N THR A 82 0.04 11.49 7.70
CA THR A 82 0.83 11.74 8.92
C THR A 82 -0.02 11.58 10.16
N GLN A 83 0.47 10.84 11.18
CA GLN A 83 -0.07 10.86 12.54
C GLN A 83 0.96 11.40 13.54
N TRP A 84 1.52 12.57 13.28
CA TRP A 84 2.42 13.22 14.23
C TRP A 84 1.78 13.36 15.62
N SER A 85 2.56 13.04 16.66
CA SER A 85 2.16 13.25 18.05
C SER A 85 1.88 14.75 18.30
N PRO A 86 1.03 15.12 19.28
CA PRO A 86 0.70 16.53 19.53
C PRO A 86 1.92 17.38 19.91
N GLY A 87 2.42 18.16 18.93
CA GLY A 87 3.64 18.97 19.05
C GLY A 87 4.69 18.66 17.98
N GLU A 88 4.59 17.50 17.33
CA GLU A 88 5.56 16.98 16.37
C GLU A 88 5.21 17.34 14.90
N PRO A 89 6.20 17.33 13.99
CA PRO A 89 7.63 17.13 14.22
C PRO A 89 8.30 18.41 14.76
N ASN A 90 8.99 18.31 15.90
CA ASN A 90 9.52 19.47 16.61
C ASN A 90 10.98 19.83 16.27
N ASN A 91 11.74 18.89 15.70
CA ASN A 91 13.18 18.97 15.43
C ASN A 91 14.03 19.36 16.66
N TYR A 92 13.99 18.53 17.71
CA TYR A 92 14.62 18.86 18.99
C TYR A 92 16.13 19.07 18.85
N GLY A 93 16.62 20.20 19.36
CA GLY A 93 18.02 20.60 19.24
C GLY A 93 18.52 20.85 17.81
N GLY A 94 17.64 20.80 16.78
CA GLY A 94 18.00 20.94 15.38
C GLY A 94 18.66 19.71 14.75
N VAL A 95 18.55 18.52 15.37
CA VAL A 95 19.25 17.28 14.95
C VAL A 95 18.32 16.11 14.63
N GLU A 96 17.01 16.31 14.62
CA GLU A 96 16.03 15.25 14.40
C GLU A 96 15.55 15.26 12.94
N ALA A 97 15.73 14.11 12.28
CA ALA A 97 15.58 13.99 10.83
C ALA A 97 15.12 12.61 10.37
N CYS A 98 14.79 11.71 11.31
CA CYS A 98 14.29 10.37 11.03
C CYS A 98 13.03 10.11 11.87
N GLY A 99 12.01 9.49 11.27
CA GLY A 99 10.72 9.25 11.90
C GLY A 99 10.69 7.92 12.65
N GLN A 100 10.24 7.96 13.90
CA GLN A 100 9.81 6.79 14.66
C GLN A 100 8.28 6.78 14.82
N MET A 101 7.70 5.61 15.03
CA MET A 101 6.31 5.42 15.43
C MET A 101 6.24 4.77 16.81
N TYR A 102 5.29 5.22 17.64
CA TYR A 102 4.96 4.66 18.95
C TYR A 102 3.96 3.49 18.83
N ASP A 103 3.85 2.69 19.89
CA ASP A 103 2.89 1.57 20.02
C ASP A 103 1.42 1.96 19.76
N ASN A 104 1.06 3.21 20.06
CA ASN A 104 -0.27 3.79 19.84
C ASN A 104 -0.53 4.31 18.41
N GLY A 105 0.43 4.19 17.50
CA GLY A 105 0.32 4.67 16.12
C GLY A 105 0.77 6.10 15.86
N LEU A 106 1.10 6.89 16.89
CA LEU A 106 1.55 8.28 16.72
C LEU A 106 3.05 8.36 16.40
N TRP A 107 3.44 9.38 15.64
CA TRP A 107 4.78 9.52 15.05
C TRP A 107 5.57 10.61 15.79
N ASN A 108 6.90 10.51 15.76
CA ASN A 108 7.84 11.50 16.31
C ASN A 108 9.04 11.61 15.35
N ASP A 109 9.62 12.80 15.19
CA ASP A 109 10.97 12.88 14.68
C ASP A 109 11.98 12.58 15.79
N ALA A 110 13.12 12.00 15.41
CA ALA A 110 14.21 11.66 16.32
C ALA A 110 15.56 11.76 15.61
N GLN A 111 16.64 11.80 16.42
CA GLN A 111 18.00 11.81 15.90
C GLN A 111 18.34 10.46 15.25
N CYS A 112 18.62 10.46 13.95
CA CYS A 112 18.83 9.25 13.12
C CYS A 112 19.91 8.28 13.65
N GLY A 113 20.83 8.77 14.49
CA GLY A 113 21.90 8.00 15.11
C GLY A 113 21.51 7.26 16.41
N PHE A 114 20.27 7.36 16.88
CA PHE A 114 19.80 6.50 17.97
C PHE A 114 19.58 5.06 17.49
N ALA A 115 19.98 4.09 18.30
CA ALA A 115 19.71 2.69 18.05
C ALA A 115 18.36 2.30 18.67
N MET A 116 17.43 1.80 17.86
CA MET A 116 16.15 1.24 18.32
C MET A 116 15.67 0.12 17.39
N ALA A 117 14.60 -0.57 17.79
CA ALA A 117 13.92 -1.53 16.93
C ALA A 117 13.27 -0.84 15.72
N TYR A 118 12.91 -1.61 14.69
CA TYR A 118 12.48 -1.05 13.41
C TYR A 118 11.49 -1.95 12.69
N VAL A 119 10.67 -1.36 11.81
CA VAL A 119 9.72 -2.10 10.99
C VAL A 119 10.13 -2.02 9.53
N CYS A 120 10.38 -3.17 8.92
CA CYS A 120 10.52 -3.29 7.47
C CYS A 120 9.14 -3.53 6.83
N TYR A 121 8.98 -3.19 5.55
CA TYR A 121 7.87 -3.69 4.74
C TYR A 121 8.35 -4.53 3.57
N GLU A 122 7.53 -5.48 3.15
CA GLU A 122 7.68 -6.27 1.94
C GLU A 122 6.45 -6.10 1.04
N ILE A 123 6.65 -5.90 -0.26
CA ILE A 123 5.61 -6.10 -1.27
C ILE A 123 5.57 -7.59 -1.61
N GLN A 124 4.51 -8.28 -1.18
CA GLN A 124 4.27 -9.66 -1.60
C GLN A 124 3.92 -9.69 -3.10
N GLN A 125 4.89 -10.07 -3.93
CA GLN A 125 4.70 -10.33 -5.36
C GLN A 125 4.06 -11.71 -5.65
N ASP A 126 3.91 -12.56 -4.64
CA ASP A 126 3.10 -13.80 -4.65
C ASP A 126 1.63 -13.52 -4.98
N GLY A 127 1.05 -12.55 -4.25
CA GLY A 127 -0.36 -12.22 -4.34
C GLY A 127 -0.73 -11.73 -5.73
N SER A 128 -1.91 -12.10 -6.23
CA SER A 128 -2.28 -11.82 -7.62
C SER A 128 -3.75 -11.38 -7.81
N LYS A 129 -3.98 -10.15 -8.32
CA LYS A 129 -5.26 -9.40 -8.34
C LYS A 129 -6.32 -10.11 -9.17
N LYS A 130 -7.14 -10.93 -8.53
CA LYS A 130 -8.24 -11.65 -9.16
C LYS A 130 -9.38 -10.71 -9.54
N TYR A 131 -9.23 -9.99 -10.65
CA TYR A 131 -10.29 -9.16 -11.21
C TYR A 131 -11.49 -10.01 -11.65
N VAL A 132 -12.69 -9.71 -11.14
CA VAL A 132 -13.94 -10.40 -11.48
C VAL A 132 -14.82 -9.47 -12.33
N VAL A 133 -14.95 -9.81 -13.61
CA VAL A 133 -15.63 -8.97 -14.60
C VAL A 133 -17.13 -9.31 -14.68
N TYR A 134 -17.98 -8.32 -14.42
CA TYR A 134 -19.42 -8.39 -14.67
C TYR A 134 -19.76 -7.78 -16.04
N THR A 135 -20.27 -8.60 -16.96
CA THR A 135 -20.64 -8.16 -18.32
C THR A 135 -22.07 -7.61 -18.43
N GLN A 136 -22.88 -7.74 -17.38
CA GLN A 136 -24.22 -7.15 -17.29
C GLN A 136 -24.11 -5.75 -16.66
N GLY A 137 -24.12 -4.71 -17.49
CA GLY A 137 -23.95 -3.32 -17.06
C GLY A 137 -25.09 -2.82 -16.16
N GLN A 138 -24.74 -2.09 -15.10
CA GLN A 138 -25.66 -1.33 -14.24
C GLN A 138 -25.04 0.01 -13.78
N THR A 139 -25.69 0.69 -12.83
CA THR A 139 -25.30 1.98 -12.25
C THR A 139 -24.23 1.84 -11.15
N TRP A 140 -23.33 2.82 -11.04
CA TRP A 140 -22.13 2.73 -10.18
C TRP A 140 -22.38 2.37 -8.70
N PRO A 141 -23.39 2.92 -7.99
CA PRO A 141 -23.69 2.48 -6.62
C PRO A 141 -24.02 0.98 -6.55
N ASN A 142 -24.87 0.48 -7.46
CA ASN A 142 -25.18 -0.95 -7.58
C ASN A 142 -23.92 -1.81 -7.86
N SER A 143 -22.88 -1.26 -8.52
CA SER A 143 -21.58 -1.92 -8.70
C SER A 143 -20.93 -2.19 -7.36
N GLN A 144 -20.83 -1.12 -6.57
CA GLN A 144 -20.17 -1.09 -5.28
C GLN A 144 -20.93 -1.96 -4.30
N ASP A 145 -22.26 -1.86 -4.24
CA ASP A 145 -23.11 -2.74 -3.43
C ASP A 145 -22.97 -4.23 -3.84
N LEU A 146 -23.02 -4.54 -5.14
CA LEU A 146 -22.90 -5.92 -5.63
C LEU A 146 -21.54 -6.53 -5.28
N CYS A 147 -20.46 -5.76 -5.45
CA CYS A 147 -19.12 -6.29 -5.30
C CYS A 147 -18.65 -6.23 -3.84
N ARG A 148 -19.13 -5.29 -3.02
CA ARG A 148 -19.08 -5.36 -1.55
C ARG A 148 -19.87 -6.54 -0.97
N GLN A 149 -20.94 -6.97 -1.65
CA GLN A 149 -21.73 -8.14 -1.26
C GLN A 149 -21.09 -9.48 -1.70
N LYS A 150 -20.40 -9.53 -2.85
CA LYS A 150 -19.90 -10.79 -3.45
C LYS A 150 -18.39 -11.00 -3.37
N HIS A 151 -17.60 -9.93 -3.23
CA HIS A 151 -16.13 -9.94 -3.19
C HIS A 151 -15.64 -9.23 -1.91
N THR A 152 -15.05 -8.04 -2.00
CA THR A 152 -14.69 -7.20 -0.84
C THR A 152 -15.24 -5.81 -1.03
N ASP A 153 -14.76 -5.21 -2.10
CA ASP A 153 -15.38 -4.17 -2.88
C ASP A 153 -15.13 -4.72 -4.30
N LEU A 154 -14.16 -4.26 -5.08
CA LEU A 154 -14.08 -4.55 -6.51
C LEU A 154 -12.66 -4.74 -7.17
N ALA A 155 -11.56 -4.19 -6.62
CA ALA A 155 -10.13 -4.14 -7.09
C ALA A 155 -9.66 -3.01 -8.07
N CYS A 156 -8.69 -2.17 -7.66
CA CYS A 156 -8.30 -0.89 -8.32
C CYS A 156 -7.14 -0.93 -9.34
N VAL A 157 -6.61 0.27 -9.64
CA VAL A 157 -5.53 0.57 -10.61
C VAL A 157 -4.44 1.44 -9.99
N HIS A 158 -3.23 0.89 -9.84
CA HIS A 158 -2.06 1.60 -9.28
C HIS A 158 -0.87 1.65 -10.27
N THR A 159 -0.87 0.81 -11.30
CA THR A 159 0.22 0.72 -12.30
C THR A 159 -0.30 0.82 -13.73
N ALA A 160 0.60 1.16 -14.67
CA ALA A 160 0.27 1.19 -16.10
C ALA A 160 -0.11 -0.21 -16.64
N GLN A 161 0.55 -1.27 -16.15
CA GLN A 161 0.23 -2.66 -16.49
C GLN A 161 -1.20 -3.02 -16.07
N GLU A 162 -1.64 -2.64 -14.86
CA GLU A 162 -3.02 -2.87 -14.39
C GLU A 162 -4.06 -2.13 -15.24
N ASN A 163 -3.78 -0.87 -15.58
CA ASN A 163 -4.65 -0.08 -16.45
C ASN A 163 -4.82 -0.75 -17.83
N LEU A 164 -3.72 -1.26 -18.40
CA LEU A 164 -3.74 -2.01 -19.67
C LEU A 164 -4.49 -3.35 -19.53
N ALA A 165 -4.28 -4.08 -18.42
CA ALA A 165 -4.94 -5.36 -18.17
C ALA A 165 -6.47 -5.21 -18.02
N ILE A 166 -6.95 -4.15 -17.36
CA ILE A 166 -8.37 -3.84 -17.24
C ILE A 166 -8.93 -3.30 -18.56
N ALA A 167 -8.22 -2.42 -19.27
CA ALA A 167 -8.65 -1.91 -20.58
C ALA A 167 -8.77 -3.02 -21.64
N ALA A 168 -7.97 -4.10 -21.53
CA ALA A 168 -8.06 -5.27 -22.41
C ALA A 168 -9.32 -6.14 -22.19
N VAL A 169 -10.14 -5.85 -21.16
CA VAL A 169 -11.35 -6.62 -20.84
C VAL A 169 -12.53 -6.24 -21.74
N THR A 170 -12.81 -4.94 -21.91
CA THR A 170 -13.96 -4.40 -22.66
C THR A 170 -13.84 -2.88 -22.86
N ASN A 171 -14.64 -2.31 -23.76
CA ASN A 171 -14.55 -0.90 -24.17
C ASN A 171 -14.95 0.12 -23.09
N VAL A 172 -15.70 -0.26 -22.05
CA VAL A 172 -16.16 0.66 -20.98
C VAL A 172 -16.05 -0.02 -19.61
N VAL A 173 -14.98 0.31 -18.88
CA VAL A 173 -14.63 -0.18 -17.53
C VAL A 173 -13.91 0.97 -16.75
N TRP A 174 -14.49 2.15 -16.45
CA TRP A 174 -15.69 2.41 -15.61
C TRP A 174 -15.42 2.51 -14.08
N PHE A 175 -14.15 2.49 -13.64
CA PHE A 175 -13.69 1.96 -12.35
C PHE A 175 -14.10 2.67 -11.03
N GLY A 176 -13.49 2.31 -9.88
CA GLY A 176 -13.87 2.69 -8.50
C GLY A 176 -13.69 4.18 -8.15
N LEU A 177 -13.62 5.00 -9.19
CA LEU A 177 -13.14 6.37 -9.24
C LEU A 177 -14.33 7.29 -9.55
N PHE A 178 -15.00 7.76 -8.49
CA PHE A 178 -16.20 8.62 -8.53
C PHE A 178 -15.93 9.94 -7.74
N LYS A 179 -16.91 10.66 -7.20
CA LYS A 179 -16.72 12.05 -6.77
C LYS A 179 -17.81 12.64 -5.89
N ASP A 180 -17.43 13.26 -4.77
CA ASP A 180 -18.07 14.48 -4.21
C ASP A 180 -17.05 15.26 -3.34
N SER A 181 -17.03 16.59 -3.37
CA SER A 181 -15.94 17.46 -2.82
C SER A 181 -14.53 16.87 -3.01
N TRP A 182 -14.25 16.55 -4.27
CA TRP A 182 -13.74 15.28 -4.80
C TRP A 182 -12.88 14.40 -3.87
N TYR A 183 -13.54 13.78 -2.88
CA TYR A 183 -13.12 12.59 -2.13
C TYR A 183 -13.43 11.30 -2.89
N TRP A 184 -12.82 10.19 -2.47
CA TRP A 184 -13.22 8.84 -2.88
C TRP A 184 -14.23 8.20 -1.85
N SER A 185 -14.70 6.95 -2.06
CA SER A 185 -15.95 6.34 -1.47
C SER A 185 -15.71 5.16 -0.54
N ASP A 186 -14.57 4.51 -0.74
CA ASP A 186 -13.66 3.99 0.28
C ASP A 186 -13.23 5.08 1.31
N GLY A 187 -13.36 6.37 0.95
CA GLY A 187 -12.91 7.52 1.74
C GLY A 187 -11.47 7.95 1.46
N THR A 188 -10.79 7.37 0.46
CA THR A 188 -9.37 7.68 0.20
C THR A 188 -9.18 9.08 -0.40
N LYS A 189 -7.96 9.62 -0.29
CA LYS A 189 -7.63 11.02 -0.55
C LYS A 189 -6.42 11.16 -1.47
N THR A 190 -6.62 11.12 -2.80
CA THR A 190 -5.55 11.47 -3.76
C THR A 190 -5.62 12.92 -4.21
N SER A 191 -4.51 13.44 -4.75
CA SER A 191 -4.40 14.74 -5.43
C SER A 191 -4.56 14.65 -6.96
N PHE A 192 -4.47 13.46 -7.57
CA PHE A 192 -4.61 13.29 -9.03
C PHE A 192 -5.99 13.74 -9.54
N ARG A 193 -6.04 14.64 -10.53
CA ARG A 193 -7.29 15.14 -11.15
C ARG A 193 -7.12 15.28 -12.66
N TYR A 194 -7.96 14.60 -13.45
CA TYR A 194 -7.82 14.53 -14.91
C TYR A 194 -8.96 15.23 -15.68
N TRP A 195 -9.35 16.42 -15.21
CA TRP A 195 -10.46 17.23 -15.75
C TRP A 195 -10.31 17.59 -17.23
N LYS A 196 -11.44 17.65 -17.95
CA LYS A 196 -11.59 18.38 -19.21
C LYS A 196 -11.37 19.88 -18.95
N ARG A 197 -10.64 20.57 -19.83
CA ARG A 197 -10.34 22.01 -19.70
C ARG A 197 -11.34 22.84 -20.49
N GLY A 198 -11.90 23.87 -19.86
CA GLY A 198 -12.79 24.86 -20.47
C GLY A 198 -14.24 24.38 -20.61
N GLY A 199 -15.18 25.18 -20.10
CA GLY A 199 -16.62 24.90 -20.13
C GLY A 199 -17.31 25.40 -18.86
N SER A 200 -18.63 25.60 -18.95
CA SER A 200 -19.50 25.73 -17.77
C SER A 200 -20.08 24.36 -17.46
N TYR A 201 -19.97 23.91 -16.21
CA TYR A 201 -20.32 22.54 -15.81
C TYR A 201 -21.17 22.52 -14.56
N SER A 202 -22.12 21.59 -14.50
CA SER A 202 -23.00 21.31 -13.36
C SER A 202 -23.08 19.81 -13.09
N GLY A 203 -23.59 19.43 -11.92
CA GLY A 203 -23.69 18.03 -11.47
C GLY A 203 -22.64 17.66 -10.41
N LYS A 204 -22.99 16.71 -9.53
CA LYS A 204 -22.17 16.31 -8.38
C LYS A 204 -21.25 15.12 -8.66
N CYS A 205 -21.58 14.27 -9.65
CA CYS A 205 -20.87 13.03 -9.97
C CYS A 205 -19.80 13.20 -11.08
N VAL A 206 -19.12 12.10 -11.46
CA VAL A 206 -18.22 11.97 -12.63
C VAL A 206 -18.88 11.16 -13.74
N SER A 207 -18.59 11.51 -14.99
CA SER A 207 -18.35 10.50 -16.02
C SER A 207 -16.98 10.69 -16.67
N VAL A 208 -16.40 9.59 -17.16
CA VAL A 208 -15.12 9.56 -17.88
C VAL A 208 -15.42 9.60 -19.38
N GLU A 209 -15.03 10.67 -20.06
CA GLU A 209 -15.37 10.91 -21.46
C GLU A 209 -14.34 10.23 -22.39
N GLY A 210 -14.65 9.00 -22.83
CA GLY A 210 -13.75 8.19 -23.67
C GLY A 210 -13.37 8.86 -24.99
N SER A 211 -14.30 9.57 -25.64
CA SER A 211 -14.07 10.39 -26.84
C SER A 211 -13.12 11.58 -26.61
N GLN A 212 -12.76 11.87 -25.36
CA GLN A 212 -11.81 12.91 -24.96
C GLN A 212 -10.63 12.30 -24.20
N GLN A 213 -10.12 11.15 -24.63
CA GLN A 213 -8.94 10.50 -24.03
C GLN A 213 -9.08 10.22 -22.53
N GLY A 214 -10.30 9.93 -22.06
CA GLY A 214 -10.61 9.65 -20.66
C GLY A 214 -10.66 10.88 -19.75
N ARG A 215 -10.78 12.10 -20.29
CA ARG A 215 -10.97 13.32 -19.48
C ARG A 215 -12.24 13.22 -18.64
N TRP A 216 -12.15 13.69 -17.40
CA TRP A 216 -13.30 13.66 -16.49
C TRP A 216 -14.20 14.88 -16.73
N VAL A 217 -15.51 14.67 -16.66
CA VAL A 217 -16.53 15.72 -16.69
C VAL A 217 -17.51 15.57 -15.51
N PRO A 218 -18.05 16.67 -14.95
CA PRO A 218 -19.16 16.61 -14.02
C PRO A 218 -20.41 16.00 -14.67
N ALA A 219 -21.17 15.25 -13.87
CA ALA A 219 -22.39 14.57 -14.31
C ALA A 219 -23.51 14.70 -13.27
N ASP A 220 -24.76 14.68 -13.74
CA ASP A 220 -25.94 14.48 -12.89
C ASP A 220 -25.98 13.03 -12.41
N CYS A 221 -26.05 12.83 -11.09
CA CYS A 221 -26.03 11.52 -10.45
C CYS A 221 -27.31 10.70 -10.72
N ASN A 222 -28.37 11.32 -11.25
CA ASN A 222 -29.63 10.65 -11.62
C ASN A 222 -29.59 10.05 -13.05
N GLN A 223 -28.55 10.33 -13.84
CA GLN A 223 -28.36 9.77 -15.17
C GLN A 223 -28.03 8.28 -15.10
N LYS A 224 -28.68 7.46 -15.94
CA LYS A 224 -28.32 6.05 -16.10
C LYS A 224 -27.07 5.93 -16.96
N GLY A 225 -25.92 5.66 -16.33
CA GLY A 225 -24.63 5.47 -17.01
C GLY A 225 -24.09 4.05 -16.86
N THR A 226 -23.21 3.68 -17.81
CA THR A 226 -22.21 2.62 -17.63
C THR A 226 -20.89 3.27 -17.16
N PHE A 227 -19.91 2.60 -16.53
CA PHE A 227 -19.42 1.01 -13.74
C PHE A 227 -18.24 -0.06 -13.47
N ILE A 228 -17.28 0.12 -12.52
CA ILE A 228 -16.40 -0.92 -11.88
C ILE A 228 -15.55 -0.39 -10.66
N CYS A 229 -14.22 -0.66 -10.54
CA CYS A 229 -13.56 -1.21 -9.33
C CYS A 229 -12.50 -0.44 -8.46
N GLU A 230 -12.45 -0.72 -7.12
CA GLU A 230 -11.40 -0.56 -6.05
C GLU A 230 -11.55 -1.70 -4.95
N GLY A 231 -10.53 -2.32 -4.29
CA GLY A 231 -10.63 -3.27 -3.11
C GLY A 231 -10.23 -4.79 -3.21
N GLY A 232 -9.96 -5.55 -2.12
CA GLY A 232 -9.46 -6.97 -2.12
C GLY A 232 -9.72 -7.89 -0.87
N LEU A 233 -9.54 -9.23 -0.96
CA LEU A 233 -10.11 -10.30 -0.07
C LEU A 233 -10.23 -10.08 1.47
N LYS A 234 -11.39 -10.45 2.07
CA LYS A 234 -11.56 -10.60 3.53
C LYS A 234 -10.85 -11.86 4.08
N LEU A 235 -9.73 -11.68 4.77
CA LEU A 235 -8.98 -12.76 5.44
C LEU A 235 -9.75 -13.34 6.64
N LYS A 236 -9.89 -14.67 6.70
CA LYS A 236 -10.25 -15.39 7.94
C LYS A 236 -9.00 -15.62 8.78
N LYS A 237 -9.02 -15.20 10.04
CA LYS A 237 -7.90 -15.28 10.98
C LYS A 237 -7.49 -16.73 11.27
N MET A 238 -6.39 -17.18 10.67
CA MET A 238 -5.67 -18.40 11.10
C MET A 238 -4.52 -18.01 12.03
N VAL A 239 -4.46 -18.61 13.21
CA VAL A 239 -3.38 -18.38 14.18
C VAL A 239 -2.41 -19.57 14.13
N ILE A 240 -1.31 -19.42 13.41
CA ILE A 240 -0.23 -20.42 13.37
C ILE A 240 0.70 -20.16 14.55
N LYS A 241 0.66 -21.02 15.57
CA LYS A 241 1.64 -21.00 16.67
C LYS A 241 2.90 -21.77 16.27
N MET A 242 3.84 -21.08 15.61
CA MET A 242 5.20 -21.62 15.45
C MET A 242 5.97 -21.46 16.77
N LYS A 243 6.67 -22.52 17.17
CA LYS A 243 7.57 -22.50 18.33
C LYS A 243 9.01 -22.53 17.80
N VAL A 244 9.68 -21.39 17.82
CA VAL A 244 11.11 -21.31 17.45
C VAL A 244 11.94 -21.90 18.57
N GLN A 245 12.86 -22.79 18.24
CA GLN A 245 13.86 -23.34 19.15
C GLN A 245 15.23 -23.00 18.57
N SER A 246 16.01 -22.19 19.30
CA SER A 246 17.22 -21.54 18.81
C SER A 246 18.46 -22.03 19.55
N ASP A 247 18.97 -23.19 19.12
CA ASP A 247 20.22 -23.76 19.61
C ASP A 247 21.37 -23.43 18.63
N VAL A 248 21.74 -22.15 18.53
CA VAL A 248 22.93 -21.66 17.81
C VAL A 248 23.60 -20.57 18.63
N ASP A 249 24.80 -20.85 19.14
CA ASP A 249 25.66 -19.86 19.78
C ASP A 249 26.34 -18.99 18.70
N LEU A 250 26.34 -17.67 18.90
CA LEU A 250 26.90 -16.68 17.97
C LEU A 250 28.25 -16.10 18.44
N THR A 251 28.90 -16.73 19.42
CA THR A 251 30.24 -16.34 19.89
C THR A 251 31.39 -16.99 19.11
N ASP A 252 31.13 -17.99 18.24
CA ASP A 252 32.19 -18.60 17.42
C ASP A 252 32.60 -17.72 16.22
N SER A 253 33.89 -17.39 16.17
CA SER A 253 34.48 -16.43 15.23
C SER A 253 34.65 -16.92 13.78
N THR A 254 34.20 -18.13 13.45
CA THR A 254 34.54 -18.81 12.19
C THR A 254 33.46 -18.74 11.10
N THR A 255 32.25 -18.25 11.39
CA THR A 255 31.07 -18.36 10.49
C THR A 255 30.91 -17.25 9.43
N SER A 256 31.97 -16.49 9.12
CA SER A 256 31.94 -15.44 8.09
C SER A 256 32.05 -15.91 6.62
N SER A 257 32.12 -17.22 6.35
CA SER A 257 32.37 -17.75 4.99
C SER A 257 31.21 -18.53 4.34
N LEU A 258 30.09 -18.77 5.03
CA LEU A 258 28.98 -19.60 4.49
C LEU A 258 27.80 -18.83 3.86
N PHE A 259 27.78 -17.49 3.91
CA PHE A 259 26.65 -16.69 3.40
C PHE A 259 26.67 -16.42 1.88
N LEU A 260 27.58 -17.06 1.13
CA LEU A 260 27.69 -16.95 -0.33
C LEU A 260 27.29 -18.24 -1.06
N GLN A 261 26.08 -18.74 -0.79
CA GLN A 261 25.40 -19.63 -1.72
C GLN A 261 23.92 -19.28 -1.83
N LYS A 262 23.50 -19.08 -3.09
CA LYS A 262 22.13 -18.77 -3.49
C LYS A 262 21.36 -20.10 -3.58
N PRO A 263 20.16 -20.24 -3.02
CA PRO A 263 19.33 -21.41 -3.30
C PRO A 263 19.02 -21.47 -4.80
N GLU A 264 19.30 -22.61 -5.44
CA GLU A 264 18.82 -22.91 -6.79
C GLU A 264 17.33 -23.29 -6.74
N VAL A 265 16.62 -23.09 -7.85
CA VAL A 265 15.18 -23.37 -7.96
C VAL A 265 15.01 -24.76 -8.55
N ASP A 266 14.82 -25.76 -7.71
CA ASP A 266 14.65 -27.15 -8.14
C ASP A 266 13.28 -27.41 -8.81
N GLU A 267 13.32 -27.89 -10.06
CA GLU A 267 12.16 -28.17 -10.90
C GLU A 267 11.49 -29.50 -10.51
N LEU A 268 10.60 -29.49 -9.51
CA LEU A 268 9.82 -30.69 -9.15
C LEU A 268 8.72 -31.02 -10.16
N ARG A 269 9.13 -31.69 -11.25
CA ARG A 269 8.25 -32.51 -12.08
C ARG A 269 7.66 -33.64 -11.22
N GLY A 270 6.34 -33.66 -11.07
CA GLY A 270 5.63 -34.59 -10.20
C GLY A 270 5.54 -36.04 -10.72
N LYS A 271 4.84 -36.90 -9.95
CA LYS A 271 4.49 -38.27 -10.33
C LYS A 271 3.28 -38.77 -9.53
N PHE A 272 2.35 -39.40 -10.28
CA PHE A 272 1.11 -40.07 -9.84
C PHE A 272 0.01 -39.14 -9.30
#